data_AF-A0A935XJD3-F1
#
_entry.id   AF-A0A935XJD3-F1
#
_cell.length_a   1.000
_cell.length_b   1.000
_cell.length_c   1.000
_cell.angle_alpha   90.00
_cell.angle_beta   90.00
_cell.angle_gamma   90.00
#
_symmetry.space_group_name_H-M   'P 1'
#
loop_
_entity.id
_entity.type
_entity.pdbx_description
1 polymer ?
#
loop_
_entity_poly.entity_id
_entity_poly.type
_entity_poly.pdbx_seq_one_letter_code
_entity_poly.pdbx_strand_id
1 'polypeptide(L)'
;MCCGKNRAAARAAAVAGGVAGRGPSATAVAPVPPSATSEIMFEYVGNGSAAIRGPVSGRVYRFAAPGDRVRVDARDRPGLSSMAAVRWVR
;
A
#
# COMPACT_ATOMS: atom_id res chain seq x y z
N MET A 1 16.05 49.35 17.32
CA MET A 1 14.87 48.48 17.08
C MET A 1 15.35 47.12 16.59
N CYS A 2 15.00 46.06 17.32
CA CYS A 2 15.48 44.69 17.18
C CYS A 2 14.34 43.81 16.65
N CYS A 3 14.53 43.02 15.58
CA CYS A 3 13.64 41.89 15.28
C CYS A 3 14.27 40.95 14.25
N GLY A 4 14.64 39.72 14.66
CA GLY A 4 15.17 38.72 13.72
C GLY A 4 15.76 37.43 14.33
N LYS A 5 15.85 37.31 15.66
CA LYS A 5 16.64 36.25 16.32
C LYS A 5 15.99 34.86 16.45
N ASN A 6 14.74 34.66 16.03
CA ASN A 6 14.02 33.40 16.32
C ASN A 6 13.74 32.51 15.10
N ARG A 7 14.52 32.61 14.01
CA ARG A 7 14.34 31.74 12.83
C ARG A 7 15.39 30.62 12.68
N ALA A 8 16.47 30.64 13.47
CA ALA A 8 17.59 29.70 13.33
C ALA A 8 17.42 28.35 14.07
N ALA A 9 16.48 28.23 15.02
CA ALA A 9 16.38 27.03 15.86
C ALA A 9 15.57 25.87 15.25
N ALA A 10 14.82 26.09 14.17
CA ALA A 10 13.95 25.06 13.58
C ALA A 10 14.59 24.26 12.43
N ARG A 11 15.87 24.47 12.11
CA ARG A 11 16.56 23.86 10.95
C ARG A 11 17.62 22.80 11.31
N ALA A 12 17.66 22.30 12.54
CA ALA A 12 18.71 21.39 13.02
C ALA A 12 18.24 19.96 13.38
N ALA A 13 17.08 19.51 12.88
CA ALA A 13 16.64 18.11 13.02
C ALA A 13 16.54 17.37 11.68
N ALA A 14 17.22 17.87 10.65
CA ALA A 14 17.23 17.31 9.31
C ALA A 14 18.67 17.10 8.82
N VAL A 15 19.42 16.16 9.41
CA VAL A 15 20.58 15.51 8.77
C VAL A 15 21.03 14.27 9.55
N ALA A 16 20.38 13.13 9.30
CA ALA A 16 21.03 11.82 9.36
C ALA A 16 20.21 10.84 8.52
N GLY A 17 20.64 10.62 7.28
CA GLY A 17 20.05 9.61 6.39
C GLY A 17 19.95 10.13 4.96
N GLY A 18 21.10 10.15 4.28
CA GLY A 18 21.18 10.60 2.88
C GLY A 18 20.47 9.67 1.90
N VAL A 19 20.21 10.20 0.70
CA VAL A 19 20.64 9.62 -0.58
C VAL A 19 20.43 10.69 -1.65
N ALA A 20 21.46 10.93 -2.46
CA ALA A 20 21.34 11.60 -3.74
C ALA A 20 20.49 10.71 -4.66
N GLY A 21 19.41 11.25 -5.23
CA GLY A 21 18.57 10.48 -6.16
C GLY A 21 17.37 11.27 -6.68
N ARG A 22 17.49 11.70 -7.93
CA ARG A 22 16.55 12.46 -8.76
C ARG A 22 15.21 11.72 -9.01
N GLY A 23 14.06 12.37 -8.78
CA GLY A 23 12.74 11.92 -9.30
C GLY A 23 11.51 12.61 -8.66
N PRO A 24 10.43 12.94 -9.40
CA PRO A 24 9.45 13.96 -9.00
C PRO A 24 8.26 13.43 -8.17
N SER A 25 7.65 14.36 -7.44
CA SER A 25 6.27 14.41 -6.94
C SER A 25 5.53 13.10 -6.64
N ALA A 26 5.26 12.89 -5.35
CA ALA A 26 4.00 12.30 -4.93
C ALA A 26 3.47 13.12 -3.74
N THR A 27 2.38 13.83 -3.98
CA THR A 27 1.52 14.35 -2.91
C THR A 27 1.22 13.19 -1.97
N ALA A 28 1.76 13.24 -0.76
CA ALA A 28 1.46 12.27 0.28
C ALA A 28 -0.01 12.45 0.66
N VAL A 29 -0.90 11.77 -0.06
CA VAL A 29 -2.25 11.51 0.40
C VAL A 29 -2.09 10.69 1.66
N ALA A 30 -2.38 11.30 2.81
CA ALA A 30 -2.40 10.61 4.08
C ALA A 30 -3.26 9.33 3.93
N PRO A 31 -2.76 8.15 4.31
CA PRO A 31 -3.56 6.94 4.26
C PRO A 31 -4.73 7.12 5.23
N VAL A 32 -5.93 7.30 4.68
CA VAL A 32 -7.18 7.19 5.45
C VAL A 32 -7.12 5.82 6.15
N PRO A 33 -7.26 5.76 7.49
CA PRO A 33 -7.27 4.48 8.18
C PRO A 33 -8.39 3.63 7.58
N PRO A 34 -8.13 2.38 7.16
CA PRO A 34 -9.16 1.55 6.57
C PRO A 34 -10.26 1.33 7.61
N SER A 35 -11.42 1.96 7.40
CA SER A 35 -12.63 1.75 8.19
C SER A 35 -12.90 0.26 8.30
N ALA A 36 -12.59 -0.34 9.47
CA ALA A 36 -12.84 -1.73 9.87
C ALA A 36 -13.32 -2.65 8.73
N THR A 37 -12.50 -2.84 7.70
CA THR A 37 -12.96 -3.62 6.56
C THR A 37 -12.80 -5.08 6.95
N SER A 38 -13.86 -5.87 6.81
CA SER A 38 -13.75 -7.32 6.88
C SER A 38 -12.70 -7.79 5.87
N GLU A 39 -11.57 -8.31 6.36
CA GLU A 39 -10.52 -8.90 5.53
C GLU A 39 -10.78 -10.39 5.37
N ILE A 40 -10.67 -10.90 4.15
CA ILE A 40 -10.83 -12.31 3.78
C ILE A 40 -9.55 -12.85 3.15
N MET A 41 -9.34 -14.16 3.22
CA MET A 41 -8.18 -14.81 2.63
C MET A 41 -8.44 -15.21 1.18
N PHE A 42 -7.49 -14.90 0.30
CA PHE A 42 -7.41 -15.51 -1.02
C PHE A 42 -6.08 -16.24 -1.17
N GLU A 43 -6.13 -17.39 -1.81
CA GLU A 43 -4.98 -18.21 -2.20
C GLU A 43 -4.76 -18.06 -3.71
N TYR A 44 -3.52 -17.83 -4.12
CA TYR A 44 -3.14 -17.79 -5.52
C TYR A 44 -2.96 -19.20 -6.05
N VAL A 45 -3.68 -19.53 -7.12
CA VAL A 45 -3.63 -20.84 -7.79
C VAL A 45 -3.07 -20.74 -9.21
N GLY A 46 -2.67 -19.54 -9.64
CA GLY A 46 -1.99 -19.33 -10.92
C GLY A 46 -0.53 -19.76 -10.89
N ASN A 47 0.18 -19.56 -12.00
CA ASN A 47 1.60 -19.84 -12.13
C ASN A 47 2.44 -18.57 -11.90
N GLY A 48 3.57 -18.69 -11.20
CA GLY A 48 4.50 -17.58 -10.96
C GLY A 48 4.04 -16.60 -9.87
N SER A 49 4.43 -15.35 -10.01
CA SER A 49 4.00 -14.25 -9.14
C SER A 49 2.95 -13.39 -9.83
N ALA A 50 2.04 -12.81 -9.06
CA ALA A 50 0.98 -11.96 -9.58
C ALA A 50 0.73 -10.76 -8.67
N ALA A 51 0.36 -9.63 -9.28
CA ALA A 51 -0.12 -8.46 -8.56
C ALA A 51 -1.53 -8.15 -9.06
N ILE A 52 -2.52 -8.22 -8.17
CA ILE A 52 -3.92 -7.99 -8.50
C ILE A 52 -4.38 -6.72 -7.81
N ARG A 53 -4.97 -5.80 -8.58
CA ARG A 53 -5.58 -4.59 -8.03
C ARG A 53 -7.04 -4.86 -7.70
N GLY A 54 -7.42 -4.61 -6.45
CA GLY A 54 -8.80 -4.65 -5.98
C GLY A 54 -9.65 -3.61 -6.70
N PRO A 55 -10.78 -3.98 -7.32
CA PRO A 55 -11.61 -3.06 -8.09
C PRO A 55 -12.38 -2.05 -7.24
N VAL A 56 -12.64 -2.36 -5.96
CA VAL A 56 -13.39 -1.50 -5.04
C VAL A 56 -12.45 -0.73 -4.11
N SER A 57 -11.51 -1.42 -3.46
CA SER A 57 -10.59 -0.77 -2.53
C SER A 57 -9.43 -0.05 -3.23
N GLY A 58 -9.13 -0.41 -4.48
CA GLY A 58 -7.96 0.08 -5.21
C GLY A 58 -6.63 -0.48 -4.70
N ARG A 59 -6.63 -1.34 -3.67
CA ARG A 59 -5.42 -1.95 -3.07
C ARG A 59 -4.77 -2.93 -4.04
N VAL A 60 -3.44 -3.03 -4.00
CA VAL A 60 -2.68 -3.99 -4.81
C VAL A 60 -2.26 -5.16 -3.93
N TYR A 61 -2.79 -6.34 -4.23
CA TYR A 61 -2.49 -7.60 -3.57
C TYR A 61 -1.42 -8.33 -4.37
N ARG A 62 -0.27 -8.60 -3.75
CA ARG A 62 0.85 -9.29 -4.40
C ARG A 62 0.96 -10.73 -3.89
N PHE A 63 0.90 -11.67 -4.80
CA PHE A 63 1.11 -13.09 -4.57
C PHE A 63 2.49 -13.47 -5.11
N ALA A 64 3.34 -14.01 -4.25
CA ALA A 64 4.73 -14.30 -4.60
C ALA A 64 4.88 -15.62 -5.38
N ALA A 65 4.01 -16.59 -5.11
CA ALA A 65 4.09 -17.93 -5.67
C ALA A 65 2.71 -18.63 -5.67
N PRO A 66 2.53 -19.73 -6.42
CA PRO A 66 1.36 -20.60 -6.28
C PRO A 66 1.23 -21.12 -4.85
N GLY A 67 0.01 -21.13 -4.32
CA GLY A 67 -0.33 -21.48 -2.93
C GLY A 67 -0.17 -20.32 -1.93
N ASP A 68 0.37 -19.17 -2.37
CA ASP A 68 0.52 -18.00 -1.51
C ASP A 68 -0.83 -17.41 -1.13
N ARG A 69 -0.95 -16.94 0.12
CA ARG A 69 -2.21 -16.48 0.69
C ARG A 69 -2.12 -15.02 1.09
N VAL A 70 -2.99 -14.19 0.52
CA VAL A 70 -3.02 -12.74 0.78
C VAL A 70 -4.36 -12.29 1.34
N ARG A 71 -4.31 -11.45 2.39
CA ARG A 71 -5.51 -10.83 2.97
C ARG A 71 -6.03 -9.76 2.02
N VAL A 72 -7.30 -9.89 1.67
CA VAL A 72 -8.00 -9.05 0.72
C VAL A 72 -9.19 -8.38 1.42
N ASP A 73 -9.48 -7.14 1.05
CA ASP A 73 -10.72 -6.45 1.45
C ASP A 73 -11.96 -7.22 0.95
N ALA A 74 -12.91 -7.54 1.84
CA ALA A 74 -14.10 -8.30 1.47
C ALA A 74 -14.95 -7.64 0.37
N ARG A 75 -14.82 -6.32 0.16
CA ARG A 75 -15.52 -5.61 -0.92
C ARG A 75 -14.95 -5.94 -2.30
N ASP A 76 -13.68 -6.33 -2.39
CA ASP A 76 -13.04 -6.74 -3.64
C ASP A 76 -13.35 -8.21 -4.00
N ARG A 77 -13.96 -8.97 -3.07
CA ARG A 77 -14.31 -10.38 -3.25
C ARG A 77 -14.99 -10.69 -4.59
N PRO A 78 -16.11 -10.05 -4.98
CA PRO A 78 -16.81 -10.42 -6.23
C PRO A 78 -15.94 -10.24 -7.48
N GLY A 79 -15.03 -9.26 -7.49
CA GLY A 79 -14.12 -9.04 -8.60
C GLY A 79 -12.93 -10.01 -8.62
N LEU A 80 -12.50 -10.50 -7.46
CA LEU A 80 -11.44 -11.50 -7.35
C LEU A 80 -11.95 -12.92 -7.56
N SER A 81 -13.17 -13.22 -7.12
CA SER A 81 -13.80 -14.54 -7.29
C SER A 81 -14.12 -14.88 -8.75
N SER A 82 -14.14 -13.90 -9.66
CA SER A 82 -14.27 -14.15 -11.10
C SER A 82 -12.94 -14.51 -11.77
N MET A 83 -11.81 -14.35 -11.08
CA MET A 83 -10.49 -14.64 -11.63
C MET A 83 -10.11 -16.10 -11.38
N ALA A 84 -9.83 -16.85 -12.46
CA ALA A 84 -9.39 -18.25 -12.35
C ALA A 84 -8.04 -18.43 -11.62
N ALA A 85 -7.24 -17.36 -11.49
CA ALA A 85 -5.91 -17.40 -10.88
C ALA A 85 -5.92 -17.32 -9.34
N VAL A 86 -7.07 -17.03 -8.71
CA VAL A 86 -7.18 -16.95 -7.25
C VAL A 86 -8.42 -17.67 -6.75
N ARG A 87 -8.32 -18.28 -5.56
CA ARG A 87 -9.47 -18.87 -4.87
C ARG A 87 -9.68 -18.23 -3.52
N TRP A 88 -10.93 -18.10 -3.11
CA TRP A 88 -11.25 -17.73 -1.74
C TRP A 88 -10.97 -18.91 -0.80
N VAL A 89 -10.37 -18.63 0.35
CA VAL A 89 -10.10 -19.60 1.41
C VAL A 89 -10.73 -19.08 2.71
N ARG A 90 -11.44 -19.97 3.40
CA ARG A 90 -12.10 -19.68 4.68
C ARG A 90 -11.14 -19.95 5.85
#